data_AF-A0AAD7JAF6-F1
#
_entry.id   AF-A0AAD7JAF6-F1
#
_cell.length_a   1.000
_cell.length_b   1.000
_cell.length_c   1.000
_cell.angle_alpha   90.00
_cell.angle_beta   90.00
_cell.angle_gamma   90.00
#
_symmetry.space_group_name_H-M   'P 1'
#
loop_
_entity.id
_entity.type
_entity.pdbx_description
1 polymer ?
#
loop_
_entity_poly.entity_id
_entity_poly.type
_entity_poly.pdbx_seq_one_letter_code
_entity_poly.pdbx_strand_id
1 'polypeptide(L)'
;MLLEDDFPLCSARGRDYLARVMQELERGRSPEYLERRGAFVGTGGSGLIFHCSVLSIVYTVLKLHANTQSALPVDVLRRPADLVMQDCLLGIDPLCPRLSPGGNLVITSRLIIDHIGAVSSTTPGRLYGQDQWRCGWRHPFHGRDEVDVVVV
;
A
#
# COMPACT_ATOMS: atom_id res chain seq x y z
N MET A 1 -14.30 2.15 -0.50
CA MET A 1 -12.87 2.08 -0.79
C MET A 1 -12.39 3.47 -1.16
N LEU A 2 -11.17 3.84 -0.78
CA LEU A 2 -10.47 5.05 -1.22
C LEU A 2 -9.20 4.59 -1.94
N LEU A 3 -8.93 5.13 -3.12
CA LEU A 3 -7.69 4.89 -3.88
C LEU A 3 -6.90 6.19 -3.88
N GLU A 4 -5.66 6.13 -3.39
CA GLU A 4 -4.66 7.17 -3.61
C GLU A 4 -4.04 6.91 -4.98
N ASP A 5 -4.06 7.92 -5.85
CA ASP A 5 -3.52 7.82 -7.20
C ASP A 5 -2.93 9.15 -7.68
N ASP A 6 -1.60 9.16 -7.85
CA ASP A 6 -0.86 10.25 -8.48
C ASP A 6 -0.56 9.99 -9.97
N PHE A 7 -0.83 8.79 -10.48
CA PHE A 7 -0.19 8.28 -11.71
C PHE A 7 -1.09 7.42 -12.60
N PRO A 8 -0.87 7.40 -13.92
CA PRO A 8 -1.75 6.64 -14.81
C PRO A 8 -1.58 5.12 -14.65
N LEU A 9 -2.66 4.38 -14.89
CA LEU A 9 -2.62 2.92 -15.03
C LEU A 9 -1.77 2.48 -16.23
N CYS A 10 -1.09 1.35 -16.07
CA CYS A 10 -0.26 0.72 -17.09
C CYS A 10 -1.11 0.05 -18.17
N SER A 11 -1.03 0.58 -19.40
CA SER A 11 -1.66 0.03 -20.61
C SER A 11 -3.20 -0.05 -20.58
N ALA A 12 -3.80 -0.49 -21.68
CA ALA A 12 -5.24 -0.75 -21.77
C ALA A 12 -5.74 -1.81 -20.77
N ARG A 13 -4.88 -2.75 -20.36
CA ARG A 13 -5.23 -3.84 -19.43
C ARG A 13 -5.14 -3.47 -17.96
N GLY A 14 -4.59 -2.29 -17.62
CA GLY A 14 -4.44 -1.86 -16.22
C GLY A 14 -5.77 -1.84 -15.46
N ARG A 15 -6.87 -1.51 -16.15
CA ARG A 15 -8.23 -1.57 -15.57
C ARG A 15 -8.68 -2.98 -15.26
N ASP A 16 -8.39 -3.96 -16.13
CA ASP A 16 -8.74 -5.36 -15.90
C ASP A 16 -7.99 -5.92 -14.69
N TYR A 17 -6.71 -5.55 -14.55
CA TYR A 17 -5.89 -5.92 -13.41
C TYR A 17 -6.39 -5.29 -12.11
N LEU A 18 -6.73 -4.00 -12.14
CA LEU A 18 -7.35 -3.32 -11.01
C LEU A 18 -8.68 -3.99 -10.62
N ALA A 19 -9.51 -4.35 -11.59
CA ALA A 19 -10.78 -5.05 -11.34
C ALA A 19 -10.55 -6.40 -10.63
N ARG A 20 -9.52 -7.16 -11.00
CA ARG A 20 -9.14 -8.41 -10.32
C ARG A 20 -8.65 -8.16 -8.89
N VAL A 21 -7.90 -7.09 -8.65
CA VAL A 21 -7.51 -6.68 -7.28
C VAL A 21 -8.74 -6.33 -6.44
N MET A 22 -9.71 -5.61 -7.01
CA MET A 22 -10.97 -5.30 -6.32
C MET A 22 -11.78 -6.57 -6.03
N GLN A 23 -11.78 -7.56 -6.93
CA GLN A 23 -12.42 -8.86 -6.67
C GLN A 23 -11.75 -9.60 -5.51
N GLU A 24 -10.42 -9.63 -5.44
CA GLU A 24 -9.71 -10.24 -4.32
C GLU A 24 -9.94 -9.51 -2.99
N LEU A 25 -10.01 -8.17 -3.02
CA LEU A 25 -10.34 -7.38 -1.83
C LEU A 25 -11.72 -7.73 -1.25
N GLU A 26 -12.69 -7.98 -2.12
CA GLU A 26 -14.05 -8.33 -1.72
C GLU A 26 -14.23 -9.84 -1.47
N ARG A 27 -13.22 -10.66 -1.80
CA ARG A 27 -13.25 -12.11 -1.56
C ARG A 27 -13.30 -12.38 -0.06
N GLY A 28 -14.31 -13.16 0.36
CA GLY A 28 -14.51 -13.50 1.77
C GLY A 28 -15.25 -12.42 2.58
N ARG A 29 -15.74 -11.34 1.95
CA ARG A 29 -16.54 -10.32 2.63
C ARG A 29 -17.87 -10.88 3.13
N SER A 30 -18.19 -10.57 4.39
CA SER A 30 -19.52 -10.71 4.97
C SER A 30 -20.00 -9.34 5.49
N PRO A 31 -21.29 -9.18 5.84
CA PRO A 31 -21.80 -7.93 6.40
C PRO A 31 -21.06 -7.47 7.67
N GLU A 32 -20.53 -8.42 8.45
CA GLU A 32 -19.92 -8.17 9.77
C GLU A 32 -18.39 -8.26 9.73
N TYR A 33 -17.82 -8.90 8.70
CA TYR A 33 -16.40 -9.20 8.62
C TYR A 33 -15.82 -8.86 7.26
N LEU A 34 -14.66 -8.21 7.29
CA LEU A 34 -13.83 -7.96 6.12
C LEU A 34 -12.46 -8.57 6.38
N GLU A 35 -12.12 -9.57 5.57
CA GLU A 35 -10.82 -10.23 5.62
C GLU A 35 -9.74 -9.22 5.21
N ARG A 36 -9.79 -8.73 3.96
CA ARG A 36 -8.76 -7.85 3.39
C ARG A 36 -9.21 -6.40 3.42
N ARG A 37 -8.33 -5.51 3.86
CA ARG A 37 -8.67 -4.09 4.11
C ARG A 37 -7.90 -3.10 3.24
N GLY A 38 -6.98 -3.57 2.40
CA GLY A 38 -6.31 -2.71 1.46
C GLY A 38 -5.56 -3.46 0.37
N ALA A 39 -5.20 -2.71 -0.66
CA ALA A 39 -4.38 -3.18 -1.75
C ALA A 39 -3.27 -2.17 -2.08
N PHE A 40 -2.20 -2.65 -2.71
CA PHE A 40 -1.12 -1.81 -3.19
C PHE A 40 -0.68 -2.31 -4.56
N VAL A 41 -0.92 -1.49 -5.58
CA VAL A 41 -0.75 -1.88 -7.00
C VAL A 41 0.28 -1.02 -7.75
N GLY A 42 0.86 -0.06 -7.03
CA GLY A 42 1.89 0.87 -7.50
C GLY A 42 3.13 0.82 -6.62
N THR A 43 3.70 1.99 -6.34
CA THR A 43 4.94 2.14 -5.58
C THR A 43 4.93 3.48 -4.85
N GLY A 44 5.76 3.64 -3.82
CA GLY A 44 5.75 4.85 -2.99
C GLY A 44 4.37 5.10 -2.37
N GLY A 45 3.88 6.34 -2.43
CA GLY A 45 2.53 6.69 -1.96
C GLY A 45 1.40 6.21 -2.88
N SER A 46 1.72 5.87 -4.13
CA SER A 46 0.73 5.77 -5.20
C SER A 46 0.19 4.37 -5.42
N GLY A 47 -1.11 4.26 -5.67
CA GLY A 47 -1.78 2.97 -5.86
C GLY A 47 -2.14 2.26 -4.57
N LEU A 48 -2.23 2.99 -3.46
CA LEU A 48 -2.72 2.47 -2.19
C LEU A 48 -4.24 2.52 -2.17
N ILE A 49 -4.88 1.38 -1.91
CA ILE A 49 -6.33 1.23 -1.81
C ILE A 49 -6.68 0.88 -0.37
N PHE A 50 -7.62 1.61 0.21
CA PHE A 50 -8.06 1.45 1.58
C PHE A 50 -9.54 1.13 1.65
N HIS A 51 -9.91 0.15 2.47
CA HIS A 51 -11.29 0.03 2.93
C HIS A 51 -11.60 1.13 3.95
N CYS A 52 -12.83 1.65 3.91
CA CYS A 52 -13.21 2.79 4.75
C CYS A 52 -13.08 2.50 6.25
N SER A 53 -13.18 1.22 6.65
CA SER A 53 -13.02 0.78 8.05
C SER A 53 -11.63 1.00 8.63
N VAL A 54 -10.59 1.19 7.81
CA VAL A 54 -9.22 1.45 8.31
C VAL A 54 -8.82 2.91 8.28
N LEU A 55 -9.63 3.79 7.65
CA LEU A 55 -9.24 5.19 7.44
C LEU A 55 -9.04 5.97 8.73
N SER A 56 -9.86 5.74 9.77
CA SER A 56 -9.71 6.41 11.07
C SER A 56 -8.39 6.02 11.77
N ILE A 57 -8.00 4.75 11.64
CA ILE A 57 -6.75 4.22 12.19
C ILE A 57 -5.57 4.82 11.41
N VAL A 58 -5.57 4.71 10.08
CA VAL A 58 -4.53 5.26 9.20
C VAL A 58 -4.32 6.75 9.47
N TYR A 59 -5.41 7.53 9.57
CA TYR A 59 -5.35 8.94 9.89
C TYR A 59 -4.68 9.22 11.25
N THR A 60 -5.00 8.42 12.26
CA THR A 60 -4.42 8.55 13.59
C THR A 60 -2.92 8.27 13.57
N VAL A 61 -2.50 7.17 12.94
CA VAL A 61 -1.08 6.79 12.82
C VAL A 61 -0.30 7.84 12.02
N LEU A 62 -0.87 8.34 10.91
CA LEU A 62 -0.27 9.42 10.13
C LEU A 62 -0.06 10.69 10.97
N LYS A 63 -1.06 11.11 11.76
CA LYS A 63 -0.93 12.28 12.64
C LYS A 63 0.18 12.12 13.67
N LEU A 64 0.31 10.94 14.28
CA LEU A 64 1.36 10.64 15.24
C LEU A 64 2.76 10.82 14.61
N HIS A 65 2.95 10.28 13.40
CA HIS A 65 4.21 10.41 12.68
C HIS A 65 4.47 11.82 12.12
N ALA A 66 3.43 12.58 11.75
CA ALA A 66 3.56 13.92 11.20
C ALA A 66 3.83 15.01 12.25
N ASN A 67 3.18 14.94 13.43
CA ASN A 67 3.32 15.98 14.45
C ASN A 67 4.61 15.77 15.26
N THR A 68 5.59 16.65 15.07
CA THR A 68 6.93 16.62 15.70
C THR A 68 6.91 16.64 17.23
N GLN A 69 5.82 17.14 17.84
CA GLN A 69 5.63 17.18 19.30
C GLN A 69 5.00 15.90 19.85
N SER A 70 4.50 15.01 19.00
CA SER A 70 3.94 13.73 19.46
C SER A 70 5.04 12.87 20.07
N ALA A 71 4.78 12.31 21.25
CA ALA A 71 5.64 11.30 21.83
C ALA A 71 5.52 10.01 21.00
N LEU A 72 6.58 9.67 20.28
CA LEU A 72 6.77 8.33 19.73
C LEU A 72 7.64 7.54 20.72
N PRO A 73 7.46 6.21 20.82
CA PRO A 73 8.39 5.35 21.55
C PRO A 73 9.85 5.61 21.09
N VAL A 74 10.81 5.43 22.00
CA VAL A 74 12.23 5.77 21.76
C VAL A 74 12.82 5.02 20.55
N ASP A 75 12.29 3.84 20.28
CA ASP A 75 12.65 2.94 19.18
C ASP A 75 11.89 3.20 17.87
N VAL A 76 10.92 4.12 17.86
CA VAL A 76 10.09 4.43 16.68
C VAL A 76 10.56 5.72 16.01
N LEU A 77 11.20 5.55 14.85
CA LEU A 77 11.58 6.69 14.01
C LEU A 77 10.37 7.28 13.30
N ARG A 78 10.38 8.60 13.09
CA ARG A 78 9.41 9.25 12.18
C ARG A 78 9.68 8.77 10.77
N ARG A 79 8.60 8.35 10.09
CA ARG A 79 8.65 7.78 8.74
C ARG A 79 7.82 8.65 7.78
N PRO A 80 8.20 8.69 6.49
CA PRO A 80 7.34 9.20 5.42
C PRO A 80 5.93 8.59 5.43
N ALA A 81 4.94 9.38 5.00
CA ALA A 81 3.51 9.03 5.08
C ALA A 81 3.16 7.75 4.31
N ASP A 82 3.78 7.55 3.14
CA ASP A 82 3.63 6.35 2.31
C ASP A 82 4.06 5.09 3.06
N LEU A 83 5.24 5.11 3.70
CA LEU A 83 5.70 3.98 4.50
C LEU A 83 4.79 3.70 5.70
N VAL A 84 4.29 4.76 6.36
CA VAL A 84 3.34 4.62 7.46
C VAL A 84 2.04 3.95 6.99
N MET A 85 1.50 4.36 5.85
CA MET A 85 0.28 3.77 5.28
C MET A 85 0.51 2.31 4.85
N GLN A 86 1.63 2.03 4.18
CA GLN A 86 1.99 0.68 3.76
C GLN A 86 2.14 -0.27 4.95
N ASP A 87 2.89 0.13 5.99
CA ASP A 87 3.11 -0.70 7.19
C ASP A 87 1.82 -0.93 7.97
N CYS A 88 0.92 0.06 7.97
CA CYS A 88 -0.42 -0.11 8.53
C CYS A 88 -1.23 -1.16 7.76
N LEU A 89 -1.26 -1.08 6.43
CA LEU A 89 -1.99 -2.04 5.60
C LEU A 89 -1.40 -3.45 5.64
N LEU A 90 -0.10 -3.58 5.89
CA LEU A 90 0.56 -4.87 6.09
C LEU A 90 0.25 -5.49 7.46
N GLY A 91 -0.33 -4.72 8.39
CA GLY A 91 -0.55 -5.13 9.78
C GLY A 91 0.74 -5.19 10.61
N ILE A 92 1.77 -4.43 10.23
CA ILE A 92 3.03 -4.30 10.97
C ILE A 92 2.87 -3.27 12.08
N ASP A 93 2.19 -2.16 11.80
CA ASP A 93 1.90 -1.16 12.81
C ASP A 93 0.93 -1.74 13.85
N PRO A 94 1.24 -1.68 15.16
CA PRO A 94 0.45 -2.33 16.20
C PRO A 94 -0.95 -1.73 16.36
N LEU A 95 -1.19 -0.52 15.86
CA LEU A 95 -2.52 0.09 15.87
C LEU A 95 -3.39 -0.38 14.71
N CYS A 96 -2.78 -1.01 13.70
CA CYS A 96 -3.46 -1.40 12.48
C CYS A 96 -3.95 -2.85 12.53
N PRO A 97 -5.09 -3.16 11.89
CA PRO A 97 -5.62 -4.51 11.93
C PRO A 97 -4.68 -5.50 11.25
N ARG A 98 -4.55 -6.69 11.85
CA ARG A 98 -3.71 -7.79 11.35
C ARG A 98 -4.52 -9.07 11.22
N LEU A 99 -4.41 -9.71 10.07
CA LEU A 99 -4.83 -11.08 9.76
C LEU A 99 -3.74 -12.06 10.16
N SER A 100 -4.18 -13.21 10.66
CA SER A 100 -3.32 -14.33 11.01
C SER A 100 -3.90 -15.60 10.36
N PRO A 101 -3.14 -16.34 9.53
CA PRO A 101 -1.74 -16.15 9.18
C PRO A 101 -1.55 -15.43 7.81
N GLY A 102 -1.31 -14.12 7.80
CA GLY A 102 -0.91 -13.38 6.59
C GLY A 102 -2.05 -12.82 5.72
N GLY A 103 -1.73 -12.34 4.51
CA GLY A 103 -2.71 -11.89 3.51
C GLY A 103 -3.41 -10.54 3.81
N ASN A 104 -2.80 -9.67 4.62
CA ASN A 104 -3.37 -8.37 4.99
C ASN A 104 -3.58 -7.42 3.81
N LEU A 105 -2.66 -7.47 2.85
CA LEU A 105 -2.56 -6.54 1.75
C LEU A 105 -2.58 -7.29 0.42
N VAL A 106 -3.51 -6.92 -0.47
CA VAL A 106 -3.51 -7.45 -1.84
C VAL A 106 -2.51 -6.66 -2.67
N ILE A 107 -1.64 -7.35 -3.40
CA ILE A 107 -0.74 -6.71 -4.37
C ILE A 107 -0.90 -7.34 -5.74
N THR A 108 -0.41 -6.66 -6.77
CA THR A 108 -0.17 -7.29 -8.07
C THR A 108 1.25 -7.88 -8.13
N SER A 109 1.46 -8.92 -8.95
CA SER A 109 2.81 -9.49 -9.13
C SER A 109 3.79 -8.48 -9.73
N ARG A 110 3.27 -7.55 -10.54
CA ARG A 110 3.99 -6.44 -11.15
C ARG A 110 3.22 -5.13 -11.01
N LEU A 111 3.93 -4.01 -11.03
CA LEU A 111 3.34 -2.67 -10.93
C LEU A 111 2.42 -2.41 -12.12
N ILE A 112 1.19 -1.98 -11.82
CA ILE A 112 0.17 -1.62 -12.81
C ILE A 112 -0.17 -0.12 -12.82
N ILE A 113 0.62 0.69 -12.10
CA ILE A 113 0.61 2.16 -12.15
C ILE A 113 1.99 2.63 -12.63
N ASP A 114 2.04 3.56 -13.59
CA ASP A 114 3.29 4.10 -14.13
C ASP A 114 3.81 5.23 -13.24
N HIS A 115 4.80 4.95 -12.39
CA HIS A 115 5.38 5.95 -11.51
C HIS A 115 6.25 6.98 -12.28
N ILE A 116 5.59 7.99 -12.86
CA ILE A 116 6.20 9.04 -13.69
C ILE A 116 6.82 10.11 -12.78
N GLY A 117 8.07 9.91 -12.39
CA GLY A 117 8.78 10.77 -11.44
C GLY A 117 9.82 10.03 -10.60
N ALA A 118 10.13 8.79 -11.00
CA ALA A 118 10.92 7.82 -10.25
C ALA A 118 12.22 8.35 -9.64
N VAL A 119 12.87 9.38 -10.20
CA VAL A 119 14.14 9.87 -9.66
C VAL A 119 14.05 10.51 -8.26
N SER A 120 12.86 10.86 -7.78
CA SER A 120 12.67 11.51 -6.47
C SER A 120 12.12 10.53 -5.41
N SER A 121 12.78 10.46 -4.27
CA SER A 121 12.40 9.63 -3.12
C SER A 121 11.92 10.51 -1.97
N THR A 122 10.86 10.09 -1.27
CA THR A 122 10.44 10.66 0.02
C THR A 122 11.42 10.32 1.15
N THR A 123 12.27 9.32 0.95
CA THR A 123 13.37 8.97 1.86
C THR A 123 14.61 9.81 1.56
N PRO A 124 15.17 10.56 2.54
CA PRO A 124 16.36 11.39 2.34
C PRO A 124 17.57 10.60 1.78
N GLY A 125 18.26 11.17 0.80
CA GLY A 125 19.49 10.62 0.23
C GLY A 125 19.30 9.41 -0.71
N ARG A 126 18.07 8.95 -0.94
CA ARG A 126 17.77 7.83 -1.84
C ARG A 126 17.46 8.35 -3.24
N LEU A 127 18.19 7.83 -4.23
CA LEU A 127 17.97 8.10 -5.65
C LEU A 127 17.58 6.79 -6.34
N TYR A 128 16.67 6.87 -7.30
CA TYR A 128 16.25 5.72 -8.10
C TYR A 128 16.64 5.91 -9.56
N GLY A 129 16.78 4.80 -10.29
CA GLY A 129 17.01 4.83 -11.75
C GLY A 129 15.78 5.38 -12.49
N GLN A 130 15.98 5.97 -13.67
CA GLN A 130 14.90 6.61 -14.44
C GLN A 130 13.73 5.67 -14.76
N ASP A 131 14.02 4.40 -15.02
CA ASP A 131 13.00 3.40 -15.35
C ASP A 131 12.59 2.55 -14.15
N GLN A 132 13.15 2.82 -12.98
CA GLN A 132 12.84 2.04 -11.79
C GLN A 132 11.40 2.30 -11.35
N TRP A 133 10.70 1.23 -10.95
CA TRP A 133 9.32 1.30 -10.45
C TRP A 133 8.25 1.74 -11.45
N ARG A 134 8.59 1.71 -12.74
CA ARG A 134 7.62 1.92 -13.81
C ARG A 134 6.76 0.68 -14.07
N CYS A 135 5.86 0.79 -15.03
CA CYS A 135 5.01 -0.32 -15.47
C CYS A 135 5.75 -1.64 -15.65
N GLY A 136 5.17 -2.71 -15.11
CA GLY A 136 5.70 -4.06 -15.28
C GLY A 136 6.87 -4.43 -14.37
N TRP A 137 7.39 -3.50 -13.56
CA TRP A 137 8.37 -3.85 -12.51
C TRP A 137 7.78 -4.84 -11.52
N ARG A 138 8.60 -5.73 -10.97
CA ARG A 138 8.16 -6.63 -9.89
C ARG A 138 7.73 -5.80 -8.68
N HIS A 139 6.57 -6.08 -8.12
CA HIS A 139 6.08 -5.35 -6.95
C HIS A 139 7.04 -5.55 -5.75
N PRO A 140 7.45 -4.49 -5.02
CA PRO A 140 8.45 -4.59 -3.96
C PRO A 140 8.11 -5.57 -2.83
N PHE A 141 6.82 -5.74 -2.55
CA PHE A 141 6.34 -6.66 -1.52
C PHE A 141 6.12 -8.09 -2.01
N HIS A 142 6.41 -8.39 -3.27
CA HIS A 142 6.24 -9.75 -3.79
C HIS A 142 7.13 -10.74 -3.04
N GLY A 143 6.51 -11.76 -2.42
CA GLY A 143 7.21 -12.80 -1.65
C GLY A 143 7.21 -12.56 -0.14
N ARG A 144 6.52 -11.51 0.33
CA ARG A 144 6.20 -11.32 1.74
C ARG A 144 5.04 -12.21 2.18
N ASP A 145 5.03 -12.65 3.43
CA ASP A 145 3.94 -13.47 3.99
C ASP A 145 2.67 -12.63 4.26
N GLU A 146 2.81 -11.31 4.40
CA GLU A 146 1.70 -10.43 4.70
C GLU A 146 0.84 -10.08 3.47
N VAL A 147 1.18 -10.57 2.28
CA VAL A 147 0.52 -10.17 1.03
C VAL A 147 -0.09 -11.32 0.25
N ASP A 148 -1.26 -11.06 -0.34
CA ASP A 148 -1.87 -11.92 -1.36
C ASP A 148 -1.56 -11.35 -2.75
N VAL A 149 -1.15 -12.21 -3.69
CA VAL A 149 -0.64 -11.76 -5.00
C VAL A 149 -1.61 -12.07 -6.13
N VAL A 150 -2.09 -11.02 -6.80
CA VAL A 150 -2.80 -11.11 -8.09
C VAL A 150 -1.77 -11.16 -9.22
N VAL A 151 -1.70 -12.28 -9.94
CA VAL A 151 -0.79 -12.44 -11.07
C VAL A 151 -1.28 -11.62 -12.27
N VAL A 152 -0.45 -10.71 -12.76
CA VAL A 152 -0.73 -9.80 -13.90
C VAL A 152 0.31 -9.87 -15.00
#